data_AF-A0A139DC22-F1
#
_entry.id   AF-A0A139DC22-F1
#
_cell.length_a   1.000
_cell.length_b   1.000
_cell.length_c   1.000
_cell.angle_alpha   90.00
_cell.angle_beta   90.00
_cell.angle_gamma   90.00
#
_symmetry.space_group_name_H-M   'P 1'
#
loop_
_entity.id
_entity.type
_entity.pdbx_description
1 polymer ?
#
loop_
_entity_poly.entity_id
_entity_poly.type
_entity_poly.pdbx_seq_one_letter_code
_entity_poly.pdbx_strand_id
1 'polypeptide(L)'
;MIDAQLQKGFDEPVRDAQQAFRQLLKVMSEPGVIRMLDHVDALGELSPAALTTLLSLMDQTTSLWLSPSLDTELIRTNLNFHAG
;
A
#
# COMPACT_ATOMS: atom_id res chain seq x y z
N MET A 1 -2.91 1.02 -26.21
CA MET A 1 -2.27 0.98 -24.88
C MET A 1 -3.11 1.86 -23.99
N ILE A 2 -3.70 1.31 -22.93
CA ILE A 2 -4.37 2.15 -21.93
C ILE A 2 -3.23 2.64 -21.05
N ASP A 3 -2.90 3.93 -21.11
CA ASP A 3 -1.93 4.54 -20.21
C ASP A 3 -2.37 4.25 -18.77
N ALA A 4 -1.59 3.46 -18.03
CA ALA A 4 -1.85 3.21 -16.62
C ALA A 4 -1.73 4.53 -15.86
N GLN A 5 -2.86 5.16 -15.55
CA GLN A 5 -2.90 6.44 -14.87
C GLN A 5 -2.38 6.28 -13.43
N LEU A 6 -1.40 7.11 -13.06
CA LEU A 6 -0.95 7.22 -11.67
C LEU A 6 -2.10 7.70 -10.79
N GLN A 7 -2.35 6.96 -9.72
CA GLN A 7 -3.28 7.31 -8.66
C GLN A 7 -2.53 7.98 -7.51
N LYS A 8 -3.26 8.75 -6.73
CA LYS A 8 -2.70 9.45 -5.57
C LYS A 8 -2.30 8.42 -4.50
N GLY A 9 -1.11 8.58 -3.94
CA GLY A 9 -0.68 7.87 -2.72
C GLY A 9 -1.21 8.59 -1.48
N PHE A 10 -0.45 8.59 -0.39
CA PHE A 10 -0.80 9.31 0.83
C PHE A 10 -1.02 10.81 0.59
N ASP A 11 -1.95 11.39 1.35
CA ASP A 11 -2.21 12.84 1.37
C ASP A 11 -1.07 13.59 2.08
N GLU A 12 -0.65 13.07 3.23
CA GLU A 12 0.46 13.56 4.03
C GLU A 12 1.47 12.43 4.25
N PRO A 13 2.38 12.17 3.29
CA PRO A 13 3.19 10.94 3.25
C PRO A 13 3.88 10.58 4.55
N VAL A 14 4.49 11.54 5.22
CA VAL A 14 5.18 11.30 6.51
C VAL A 14 4.17 10.96 7.61
N ARG A 15 3.09 11.74 7.75
CA ARG A 15 2.12 11.57 8.84
C ARG A 15 1.34 10.28 8.66
N ASP A 16 0.86 10.01 7.45
CA ASP A 16 0.00 8.88 7.15
C ASP A 16 0.76 7.55 7.21
N ALA A 17 1.98 7.48 6.65
CA ALA A 17 2.83 6.28 6.77
C ALA A 17 3.18 5.98 8.24
N GLN A 18 3.46 7.02 9.03
CA GLN A 18 3.74 6.91 10.46
C GLN A 18 2.52 6.37 11.22
N GLN A 19 1.31 6.90 10.95
CA GLN A 19 0.07 6.42 11.55
C GLN A 19 -0.20 4.96 11.17
N ALA A 20 -0.14 4.63 9.88
CA ALA A 20 -0.30 3.27 9.38
C ALA A 20 0.70 2.30 10.03
N PHE A 21 1.98 2.66 10.12
CA PHE A 21 2.99 1.85 10.80
C PHE A 21 2.64 1.56 12.26
N ARG A 22 2.16 2.54 13.04
CA ARG A 22 1.72 2.30 14.43
C ARG A 22 0.52 1.37 14.51
N GLN A 23 -0.43 1.50 13.59
CA GLN A 23 -1.60 0.63 13.52
C GLN A 23 -1.18 -0.81 13.18
N LEU A 24 -0.29 -0.98 12.21
CA LEU A 24 0.29 -2.27 11.85
C LEU A 24 1.05 -2.89 13.02
N LEU A 25 1.89 -2.12 13.72
CA LEU A 25 2.60 -2.58 14.91
C LEU A 25 1.63 -3.03 16.01
N LYS A 26 0.52 -2.31 16.21
CA LYS A 26 -0.51 -2.67 17.21
C LYS A 26 -1.17 -4.00 16.89
N VAL A 27 -1.64 -4.21 15.64
CA VAL A 27 -2.32 -5.47 15.27
C VAL A 27 -1.38 -6.67 15.25
N MET A 28 -0.10 -6.44 14.95
CA MET A 28 0.93 -7.49 14.99
C MET A 28 1.37 -7.85 16.41
N SER A 29 1.45 -6.86 17.30
CA SER A 29 1.84 -7.08 18.71
C SER A 29 0.70 -7.59 19.60
N GLU A 30 -0.56 -7.35 19.20
CA GLU A 30 -1.76 -7.79 19.91
C GLU A 30 -2.68 -8.57 18.97
N PRO A 31 -2.40 -9.86 18.71
CA PRO A 31 -3.23 -10.70 17.85
C PRO A 31 -4.69 -10.70 18.27
N GLY A 32 -5.60 -10.56 17.29
CA GLY A 32 -7.04 -10.43 17.51
C GLY A 32 -7.54 -8.98 17.58
N VAL A 33 -6.64 -7.99 17.67
CA VAL A 33 -6.99 -6.58 17.51
C VAL A 33 -7.20 -6.28 16.02
N ILE A 34 -8.36 -5.72 15.68
CA ILE A 34 -8.69 -5.26 14.32
C ILE A 34 -8.54 -3.73 14.25
N ARG A 35 -7.92 -3.25 13.17
CA ARG A 35 -7.75 -1.82 12.86
C ARG A 35 -8.07 -1.57 11.38
N MET A 36 -8.57 -0.38 11.11
CA MET A 36 -8.85 0.09 9.76
C MET A 36 -7.63 0.84 9.21
N LEU A 37 -7.24 0.52 7.98
CA LEU A 37 -6.15 1.16 7.25
C LEU A 37 -6.73 1.71 5.95
N ASP A 38 -7.08 2.98 5.94
CA ASP A 38 -7.80 3.69 4.86
C ASP A 38 -7.14 5.02 4.48
N HIS A 39 -5.82 5.12 4.71
CA HIS A 39 -5.03 6.31 4.39
C HIS A 39 -4.80 6.51 2.87
N VAL A 40 -5.08 5.49 2.06
CA VAL A 40 -5.05 5.53 0.59
C VAL A 40 -6.23 4.78 0.02
N ASP A 41 -6.71 5.25 -1.13
CA ASP A 41 -7.78 4.60 -1.88
C ASP A 41 -7.37 3.23 -2.44
N ALA A 42 -8.38 2.45 -2.83
CA ALA A 42 -8.14 1.16 -3.49
C ALA A 42 -7.48 1.35 -4.86
N LEU A 43 -6.56 0.45 -5.20
CA LEU A 43 -5.83 0.46 -6.47
C LEU A 43 -6.13 -0.84 -7.23
N GLY A 44 -7.05 -0.76 -8.19
CA GLY A 44 -7.54 -1.96 -8.88
C GLY A 44 -8.18 -2.93 -7.88
N GLU A 45 -7.66 -4.16 -7.81
CA GLU A 45 -8.10 -5.18 -6.84
C GLU A 45 -7.37 -5.11 -5.49
N LEU A 46 -6.36 -4.24 -5.34
CA LEU A 46 -5.71 -4.02 -4.03
C LEU A 46 -6.63 -3.19 -3.14
N SER A 47 -6.96 -3.75 -1.98
CA SER A 47 -7.74 -3.04 -0.96
C SER A 47 -6.97 -1.84 -0.40
N PRO A 48 -7.67 -0.84 0.16
CA PRO A 48 -7.07 0.30 0.85
C PRO A 48 -6.05 -0.12 1.91
N ALA A 49 -6.38 -1.16 2.69
CA ALA A 49 -5.51 -1.67 3.74
C ALA A 49 -4.23 -2.32 3.20
N ALA A 50 -4.33 -3.08 2.10
CA ALA A 50 -3.18 -3.69 1.46
C ALA A 50 -2.25 -2.61 0.88
N LEU A 51 -2.79 -1.64 0.16
CA LEU A 51 -2.00 -0.55 -0.41
C LEU A 51 -1.36 0.33 0.67
N THR A 52 -2.12 0.72 1.69
CA THR A 52 -1.60 1.46 2.86
C THR A 52 -0.42 0.72 3.49
N THR A 53 -0.53 -0.60 3.64
CA THR A 53 0.54 -1.43 4.20
C THR A 53 1.78 -1.41 3.32
N LEU A 54 1.62 -1.61 2.00
CA LEU A 54 2.73 -1.58 1.05
C LEU A 54 3.45 -0.24 1.07
N LEU A 55 2.71 0.87 0.97
CA LEU A 55 3.30 2.22 0.96
C LEU A 55 3.94 2.63 2.30
N SER A 56 3.58 1.97 3.41
CA SER A 56 4.15 2.25 4.72
C SER A 56 5.40 1.45 5.03
N LEU A 57 5.55 0.27 4.44
CA LEU A 57 6.57 -0.71 4.82
C LEU A 57 7.59 -1.01 3.72
N MET A 58 7.19 -0.87 2.45
CA MET A 58 8.02 -1.26 1.32
C MET A 58 8.82 -0.07 0.82
N ASP A 59 10.00 -0.39 0.29
CA ASP A 59 10.87 0.53 -0.43
C ASP A 59 11.56 -0.22 -1.58
N GLN A 60 12.37 0.50 -2.36
CA GLN A 60 13.23 0.00 -3.44
C GLN A 60 14.20 -1.14 -3.05
N THR A 61 14.39 -1.41 -1.76
CA THR A 61 15.23 -2.52 -1.28
C THR A 61 14.41 -3.77 -0.91
N THR A 62 13.09 -3.68 -0.96
CA THR A 62 12.17 -4.74 -0.57
C THR A 62 11.58 -5.43 -1.80
N SER A 63 11.96 -6.69 -2.04
CA SER A 63 11.39 -7.46 -3.14
C SER A 63 9.92 -7.79 -2.90
N LEU A 64 9.05 -7.39 -3.83
CA LEU A 64 7.62 -7.65 -3.80
C LEU A 64 7.23 -8.69 -4.85
N TRP A 65 6.52 -9.73 -4.41
CA TRP A 65 5.85 -10.67 -5.30
C TRP A 65 4.35 -10.34 -5.35
N LEU A 66 3.78 -10.32 -6.57
CA LEU A 66 2.35 -10.13 -6.80
C LEU A 66 1.76 -11.44 -7.33
N SER A 67 0.59 -11.83 -6.80
CA SER A 67 -0.16 -12.95 -7.36
C SER A 67 -0.65 -12.60 -8.78
N PRO A 68 -0.86 -13.58 -9.68
CA PRO A 68 -1.28 -13.30 -11.05
C PRO A 68 -2.54 -12.42 -11.18
N SER A 69 -3.47 -12.48 -10.21
CA SER A 69 -4.66 -11.63 -10.15
C SER A 69 -4.36 -10.16 -9.84
N LEU A 70 -3.33 -9.89 -9.04
CA LEU A 70 -2.92 -8.54 -8.65
C LEU A 70 -1.81 -7.96 -9.55
N ASP A 71 -1.25 -8.81 -10.41
CA ASP A 71 -0.09 -8.49 -11.23
C ASP A 71 -0.48 -7.74 -12.52
N THR A 72 -1.05 -6.55 -12.34
CA THR A 72 -1.53 -5.69 -13.43
C THR A 72 -0.58 -4.53 -13.69
N GLU A 73 -0.58 -4.01 -14.93
CA GLU A 73 0.21 -2.82 -15.28
C GLU A 73 -0.13 -1.60 -14.41
N LEU A 74 -1.41 -1.42 -14.06
CA LEU A 74 -1.87 -0.37 -13.14
C LEU A 74 -1.21 -0.49 -11.77
N ILE A 75 -1.25 -1.69 -11.18
CA ILE A 75 -0.70 -1.95 -9.84
C ILE A 75 0.83 -1.80 -9.86
N ARG A 76 1.52 -2.42 -10.83
CA ARG A 76 2.98 -2.31 -10.96
C ARG A 76 3.44 -0.87 -11.12
N THR A 77 2.79 -0.11 -11.99
CA THR A 77 3.17 1.29 -12.29
C THR A 77 3.05 2.16 -11.03
N ASN A 78 1.96 2.01 -10.29
CA ASN A 78 1.75 2.77 -9.06
C ASN A 78 2.69 2.34 -7.92
N LEU A 79 2.94 1.04 -7.75
CA LEU A 79 3.85 0.54 -6.71
C LEU A 79 5.30 0.97 -6.97
N ASN A 80 5.79 0.81 -8.21
CA ASN A 80 7.13 1.29 -8.57
C ASN A 80 7.27 2.82 -8.39
N PHE A 81 6.21 3.58 -8.67
CA PHE A 81 6.26 5.04 -8.52
C PHE A 81 6.27 5.47 -7.04
N HIS A 82 5.44 4.87 -6.18
CA HIS A 82 5.27 5.32 -4.80
C HIS A 82 6.18 4.62 -3.78
N ALA A 83 6.56 3.37 -4.04
CA ALA A 83 7.40 2.55 -3.15
C ALA A 83 8.80 2.29 -3.71
N GLY A 84 9.11 2.77 -4.92
CA GLY A 84 10.44 2.64 -5.56
C GLY A 84 10.54 1.54 -6.58
#